data_AF-A0A966PW64-F1
#
_entry.id   AF-A0A966PW64-F1
#
_cell.length_a   1.000
_cell.length_b   1.000
_cell.length_c   1.000
_cell.angle_alpha   90.00
_cell.angle_beta   90.00
_cell.angle_gamma   90.00
#
_symmetry.space_group_name_H-M   'P 1'
#
loop_
_entity.id
_entity.type
_entity.pdbx_description
1 polymer ?
#
loop_
_entity_poly.entity_id
_entity_poly.type
_entity_poly.pdbx_seq_one_letter_code
_entity_poly.pdbx_strand_id
1 'polypeptide(L)'
;MTEPNEFGKSLQEWWDSDACKKLQKETEEAKQRAVGKYFMLSEDDKLDMVQAICYIMCKAEKEGTSHRGLQDALGIYPTGFWIDNLMDVHNALWSHYHEKNQKEELERDIETLKNLTEK
;
A
#
# COMPACT_ATOMS: atom_id res chain seq x y z
N MET A 1 -3.17 -25.45 25.08
CA MET A 1 -2.38 -24.23 24.83
C MET A 1 -0.94 -24.57 25.14
N THR A 2 -0.07 -24.56 24.15
CA THR A 2 1.38 -24.75 24.32
C THR A 2 1.96 -23.48 24.94
N GLU A 3 2.70 -23.60 26.05
CA GLU A 3 3.35 -22.43 26.68
C GLU A 3 4.31 -21.74 25.69
N PRO A 4 4.38 -20.40 25.68
CA PRO A 4 5.34 -19.68 24.85
C PRO A 4 6.77 -20.03 25.26
N ASN A 5 7.63 -20.32 24.29
CA ASN A 5 9.08 -20.42 24.50
C ASN A 5 9.65 -19.06 24.97
N GLU A 6 10.91 -19.01 25.43
CA GLU A 6 11.52 -17.76 25.94
C GLU A 6 11.48 -16.60 24.93
N PHE A 7 11.55 -16.91 23.63
CA PHE A 7 11.38 -15.92 22.57
C PHE A 7 9.95 -15.35 22.53
N GLY A 8 8.93 -16.20 22.69
CA GLY A 8 7.54 -15.76 22.80
C GLY A 8 7.27 -14.91 24.05
N LYS A 9 7.88 -15.26 25.19
CA LYS A 9 7.75 -14.47 26.43
C LYS A 9 8.39 -13.09 26.29
N SER A 10 9.61 -13.01 25.75
CA SER A 10 10.30 -11.73 25.53
C SER A 10 9.59 -10.84 24.49
N LEU A 11 8.99 -11.43 23.44
CA LEU A 11 8.12 -10.70 22.53
C LEU A 11 6.88 -10.14 23.23
N GLN A 12 6.23 -10.94 24.07
CA GLN A 12 5.03 -10.53 24.79
C GLN A 12 5.34 -9.42 25.82
N GLU A 13 6.44 -9.54 26.55
CA GLU A 13 6.96 -8.50 27.44
C GLU A 13 7.30 -7.20 26.69
N TRP A 14 7.86 -7.31 25.48
CA TRP A 14 8.09 -6.14 24.62
C TRP A 14 6.79 -5.49 24.15
N TRP A 15 5.79 -6.30 23.73
CA TRP A 15 4.46 -5.82 23.35
C TRP A 15 3.74 -5.12 24.50
N ASP A 16 3.89 -5.64 25.73
CA ASP A 16 3.30 -5.07 26.93
C ASP A 16 4.11 -3.89 27.51
N SER A 17 5.32 -3.65 27.01
CA SER A 17 6.19 -2.57 27.47
C SER A 17 5.61 -1.19 27.19
N ASP A 18 5.94 -0.23 28.07
CA ASP A 18 5.54 1.17 27.91
C ASP A 18 6.12 1.80 26.64
N ALA A 19 7.27 1.32 26.17
CA ALA A 19 7.87 1.76 24.92
C ALA A 19 6.99 1.40 23.71
N CYS A 20 6.49 0.17 23.64
CA CYS A 20 5.60 -0.26 22.56
C CYS A 20 4.26 0.49 22.62
N LYS A 21 3.66 0.62 23.81
CA LYS A 21 2.42 1.40 24.01
C LYS A 21 2.58 2.88 23.64
N LYS A 22 3.72 3.48 23.95
CA LYS A 22 4.05 4.87 23.57
C LYS A 22 4.16 5.02 22.05
N LEU A 23 4.81 4.09 21.37
CA LEU A 23 4.88 4.08 19.91
C LEU A 23 3.49 3.95 19.27
N GLN A 24 2.64 3.05 19.75
CA GLN A 24 1.26 2.92 19.25
C GLN A 24 0.46 4.22 19.43
N LYS A 25 0.61 4.87 20.59
CA LYS A 25 -0.04 6.16 20.88
C LYS A 25 0.47 7.27 19.96
N GLU A 26 1.77 7.37 19.74
CA GLU A 26 2.37 8.36 18.85
C GLU A 26 1.91 8.18 17.40
N THR A 27 1.79 6.94 16.93
CA THR A 27 1.24 6.63 15.59
C THR A 27 -0.22 7.05 15.46
N GLU A 28 -1.06 6.72 16.44
CA GLU A 28 -2.48 7.12 16.40
C GLU A 28 -2.64 8.65 16.47
N GLU A 29 -1.87 9.33 17.31
CA GLU A 29 -1.84 10.80 17.38
C GLU A 29 -1.35 11.43 16.07
N ALA A 30 -0.35 10.84 15.41
CA ALA A 30 0.13 11.29 14.10
C ALA A 30 -0.95 11.14 13.03
N LYS A 31 -1.69 10.01 13.03
CA LYS A 31 -2.81 9.77 12.13
C LYS A 31 -3.92 10.80 12.33
N GLN A 32 -4.36 11.00 13.57
CA GLN A 32 -5.39 12.00 13.90
C GLN A 32 -4.97 13.42 13.53
N ARG A 33 -3.70 13.76 13.76
CA ARG A 33 -3.14 15.05 13.34
C ARG A 33 -3.14 15.22 11.82
N ALA A 34 -2.80 14.19 11.05
CA ALA A 34 -2.85 14.22 9.60
C ALA A 34 -4.29 14.39 9.08
N VAL A 35 -5.25 13.66 9.66
CA VAL A 35 -6.68 13.80 9.35
C VAL A 35 -7.18 15.21 9.68
N GLY A 36 -6.82 15.74 10.85
CA GLY A 36 -7.16 17.12 11.24
C GLY A 36 -6.63 18.15 10.25
N LYS A 37 -5.36 18.03 9.84
CA LYS A 37 -4.76 18.91 8.82
C LYS A 37 -5.53 18.84 7.50
N TYR A 38 -5.91 17.65 7.05
CA TYR A 38 -6.71 17.49 5.84
C TYR A 38 -8.05 18.20 5.95
N PHE A 39 -8.77 18.06 7.06
CA PHE A 39 -10.06 18.73 7.24
C PHE A 39 -9.96 20.26 7.37
N MET A 40 -8.81 20.78 7.78
CA MET A 40 -8.52 22.22 7.81
C MET A 40 -8.24 22.84 6.43
N LEU A 41 -8.00 22.04 5.40
CA LEU A 41 -7.84 22.53 4.03
C LEU A 41 -9.15 23.13 3.49
N SER A 42 -9.02 24.05 2.53
CA SER A 42 -10.14 24.52 1.73
C SER A 42 -10.77 23.36 0.93
N GLU A 43 -11.99 23.55 0.42
CA GLU A 43 -12.63 22.51 -0.40
C GLU A 43 -11.85 22.24 -1.69
N ASP A 44 -11.38 23.30 -2.36
CA ASP A 44 -10.58 23.18 -3.58
C ASP A 44 -9.26 22.44 -3.32
N ASP A 45 -8.55 22.78 -2.23
CA ASP A 45 -7.31 22.07 -1.87
C ASP A 45 -7.56 20.59 -1.57
N LYS A 46 -8.69 20.24 -0.94
CA LYS A 46 -9.06 18.83 -0.70
C LYS A 46 -9.24 18.08 -2.02
N LEU A 47 -9.95 18.69 -2.98
CA LEU A 47 -10.17 18.10 -4.29
C LEU A 47 -8.84 17.90 -5.03
N ASP A 48 -7.96 18.90 -5.02
CA ASP A 48 -6.64 18.83 -5.65
C ASP A 48 -5.76 17.75 -5.01
N MET A 49 -5.73 17.67 -3.67
CA MET A 49 -4.94 16.65 -2.96
C MET A 49 -5.45 15.24 -3.26
N VAL A 50 -6.77 15.02 -3.21
CA VAL A 50 -7.37 13.71 -3.51
C VAL A 50 -7.11 13.34 -4.98
N GLN A 51 -7.33 14.26 -5.91
CA GLN A 51 -7.10 14.04 -7.33
C GLN A 51 -5.63 13.71 -7.63
N ALA A 52 -4.70 14.42 -6.99
CA ALA A 52 -3.26 14.18 -7.13
C ALA A 52 -2.87 12.80 -6.61
N ILE A 53 -3.29 12.42 -5.39
CA ILE A 53 -2.98 11.10 -4.81
C ILE A 53 -3.55 9.98 -5.69
N CYS A 54 -4.83 10.07 -6.07
CA CYS A 54 -5.44 9.07 -6.94
C CYS A 54 -4.70 8.93 -8.27
N TYR A 55 -4.31 10.05 -8.89
CA TYR A 55 -3.59 10.04 -10.16
C TYR A 55 -2.20 9.41 -10.02
N ILE A 56 -1.40 9.86 -9.05
CA ILE A 56 -0.03 9.37 -8.84
C ILE A 56 -0.04 7.88 -8.56
N MET A 57 -0.89 7.41 -7.64
CA MET A 57 -0.98 5.99 -7.30
C MET A 57 -1.40 5.17 -8.52
N CYS A 58 -2.51 5.52 -9.19
CA CYS A 58 -2.96 4.76 -10.35
C CYS A 58 -1.95 4.75 -11.49
N LYS A 59 -1.21 5.84 -11.71
CA LYS A 59 -0.16 5.91 -12.71
C LYS A 59 1.01 5.00 -12.37
N ALA A 60 1.54 5.11 -11.15
CA ALA A 60 2.69 4.33 -10.71
C ALA A 60 2.40 2.82 -10.72
N GLU A 61 1.18 2.42 -10.33
CA GLU A 61 0.75 1.02 -10.38
C GLU A 61 0.56 0.49 -11.80
N LYS A 62 0.03 1.30 -12.72
CA LYS A 62 -0.05 0.92 -14.14
C LYS A 62 1.33 0.69 -14.76
N GLU A 63 2.34 1.42 -14.29
CA GLU A 63 3.73 1.28 -14.71
C GLU A 63 4.42 0.05 -14.09
N GLY A 64 3.75 -0.67 -13.18
CA GLY A 64 4.27 -1.89 -12.56
C GLY A 64 5.33 -1.64 -11.48
N THR A 65 5.19 -0.55 -10.73
CA THR A 65 6.15 -0.21 -9.67
C THR A 65 6.05 -1.14 -8.46
N SER A 66 7.14 -1.23 -7.68
CA SER A 66 7.10 -1.91 -6.38
C SER A 66 6.51 -0.99 -5.30
N HIS A 67 6.11 -1.53 -4.15
CA HIS A 67 5.67 -0.70 -3.01
C HIS A 67 6.64 0.44 -2.64
N ARG A 68 7.96 0.22 -2.78
CA ARG A 68 8.97 1.27 -2.57
C ARG A 68 8.95 2.34 -3.67
N GLY A 69 8.76 1.91 -4.91
CA GLY A 69 8.66 2.84 -6.03
C GLY A 69 7.35 3.64 -6.01
N LEU A 70 6.26 3.09 -5.45
CA LEU A 70 5.04 3.86 -5.15
C LEU A 70 5.31 4.96 -4.11
N GLN A 71 6.05 4.64 -3.05
CA GLN A 71 6.44 5.64 -2.04
C GLN A 71 7.32 6.75 -2.64
N ASP A 72 8.23 6.39 -3.55
CA ASP A 72 9.07 7.35 -4.27
C ASP A 72 8.24 8.26 -5.18
N ALA A 73 7.30 7.69 -5.94
CA ALA A 73 6.37 8.46 -6.78
C ALA A 73 5.49 9.43 -5.98
N LEU A 74 5.12 9.06 -4.75
CA LEU A 74 4.39 9.92 -3.81
C LEU A 74 5.30 10.95 -3.09
N GLY A 75 6.62 10.89 -3.27
CA GLY A 75 7.58 11.79 -2.63
C GLY A 75 7.75 11.57 -1.13
N ILE A 76 7.42 10.38 -0.62
CA ILE A 76 7.42 10.04 0.80
C ILE A 76 8.47 8.99 1.17
N TYR A 77 9.22 8.45 0.21
CA TYR A 77 10.26 7.46 0.49
C TYR A 77 11.45 8.08 1.26
N PRO A 78 11.99 7.41 2.30
CA PRO A 78 11.57 6.13 2.88
C PRO A 78 10.57 6.25 4.04
N THR A 79 10.21 7.47 4.46
CA THR A 79 9.37 7.73 5.64
C THR A 79 7.95 7.16 5.51
N GLY A 80 7.44 7.03 4.28
CA GLY A 80 6.14 6.44 3.94
C GLY A 80 6.00 4.96 4.31
N PHE A 81 7.08 4.29 4.68
CA PHE A 81 7.07 2.90 5.15
C PHE A 81 6.14 2.67 6.35
N TRP A 82 5.93 3.69 7.19
CA TRP A 82 5.08 3.61 8.39
C TRP A 82 3.61 3.95 8.13
N ILE A 83 3.19 4.08 6.86
CA ILE A 83 1.78 4.30 6.53
C ILE A 83 1.08 2.95 6.41
N ASP A 84 0.37 2.58 7.48
CA ASP A 84 -0.24 1.24 7.66
C ASP A 84 -0.98 0.71 6.41
N ASN A 85 -1.87 1.52 5.82
CA ASN A 85 -2.74 1.05 4.73
C ASN A 85 -2.13 1.25 3.33
N LEU A 86 -0.94 1.83 3.19
CA LEU A 86 -0.38 2.11 1.87
C LEU A 86 -0.05 0.82 1.11
N MET A 87 0.38 -0.22 1.83
CA MET A 87 0.68 -1.53 1.23
C MET A 87 -0.59 -2.24 0.76
N ASP A 88 -1.69 -2.13 1.52
CA ASP A 88 -2.98 -2.69 1.12
C ASP A 88 -3.51 -2.03 -0.16
N VAL A 89 -3.39 -0.70 -0.26
CA VAL A 89 -3.82 0.02 -1.46
C VAL A 89 -2.92 -0.31 -2.66
N HIS A 90 -1.60 -0.39 -2.46
CA HIS A 90 -0.65 -0.87 -3.47
C HIS A 90 -1.09 -2.24 -4.02
N ASN A 91 -1.29 -3.22 -3.13
CA ASN A 91 -1.67 -4.58 -3.51
C ASN A 91 -3.02 -4.61 -4.25
N ALA A 92 -4.01 -3.85 -3.81
CA ALA A 92 -5.33 -3.80 -4.46
C ALA A 92 -5.26 -3.21 -5.87
N LEU A 93 -4.51 -2.12 -6.05
CA LEU A 93 -4.31 -1.49 -7.37
C LEU A 93 -3.46 -2.37 -8.29
N TRP A 94 -2.44 -3.01 -7.75
CA TRP A 94 -1.61 -3.96 -8.48
C TRP A 94 -2.46 -5.11 -9.01
N SER A 95 -3.26 -5.78 -8.16
CA SER A 95 -4.22 -6.80 -8.59
C SER A 95 -5.13 -6.28 -9.69
N HIS A 96 -5.71 -5.09 -9.53
CA HIS A 96 -6.62 -4.52 -10.53
C HIS A 96 -5.96 -4.32 -11.91
N TYR A 97 -4.73 -3.79 -11.97
CA TYR A 97 -4.06 -3.50 -13.24
C TYR A 97 -3.33 -4.70 -13.82
N HIS A 98 -2.72 -5.54 -12.98
CA HIS A 98 -1.88 -6.65 -13.42
C HIS A 98 -2.65 -7.96 -13.63
N GLU A 99 -3.70 -8.25 -12.86
CA GLU A 99 -4.56 -9.43 -13.15
C GLU A 99 -5.32 -9.23 -14.46
N LYS A 100 -5.74 -7.99 -14.76
CA LYS A 100 -6.38 -7.65 -16.02
C LYS A 100 -5.42 -7.82 -17.20
N ASN A 101 -4.20 -7.30 -17.09
CA ASN A 101 -3.17 -7.44 -18.13
C ASN A 101 -2.76 -8.90 -18.34
N GLN A 102 -2.63 -9.69 -17.27
CA GLN A 102 -2.34 -11.13 -17.37
C GLN A 102 -3.42 -11.88 -18.12
N LYS A 103 -4.70 -11.55 -17.90
CA LYS A 103 -5.81 -12.18 -18.64
C LYS A 103 -5.75 -11.85 -20.13
N GLU A 104 -5.52 -10.58 -20.46
CA GLU A 104 -5.39 -10.12 -21.86
C GLU A 104 -4.13 -10.70 -22.56
N GLU A 105 -3.04 -10.93 -21.82
CA GLU A 105 -1.87 -11.66 -22.33
C GLU A 105 -2.16 -13.15 -22.56
N LEU A 106 -2.78 -13.83 -21.58
CA LEU A 106 -3.18 -15.23 -21.70
C LEU A 106 -4.13 -15.47 -22.89
N GLU A 107 -5.09 -14.57 -23.12
CA GLU A 107 -6.00 -14.65 -24.25
C GLU A 107 -5.26 -14.51 -25.59
N ARG A 108 -4.31 -13.57 -25.68
CA ARG A 108 -3.45 -13.39 -26.88
C ARG A 108 -2.54 -14.58 -27.13
N ASP A 109 -1.98 -15.17 -26.08
CA ASP A 109 -1.14 -16.37 -26.20
C ASP A 109 -1.98 -17.58 -26.66
N ILE A 110 -3.18 -17.76 -26.11
CA ILE A 110 -4.12 -18.80 -26.56
C ILE A 110 -4.49 -18.60 -28.03
N GLU A 111 -4.77 -17.37 -28.46
CA GLU A 111 -5.07 -17.05 -29.86
C GLU A 111 -3.88 -17.36 -30.78
N THR A 112 -2.67 -16.99 -30.37
CA THR A 112 -1.44 -17.30 -31.10
C THR A 112 -1.25 -18.80 -31.25
N LEU A 113 -1.47 -19.58 -30.18
CA LEU A 113 -1.36 -21.04 -30.22
C LEU A 113 -2.42 -21.71 -31.10
N LYS A 114 -3.66 -21.19 -31.12
CA LYS A 114 -4.71 -21.66 -32.04
C LYS A 114 -4.32 -21.39 -33.49
N ASN A 115 -3.84 -20.20 -33.80
CA ASN A 115 -3.37 -19.84 -35.14
C ASN A 115 -2.18 -20.70 -35.61
N LEU A 116 -1.38 -21.22 -34.68
CA LEU A 116 -0.28 -22.15 -34.98
C LEU A 116 -0.75 -23.59 -35.18
N THR A 117 -1.83 -24.01 -34.51
CA THR A 117 -2.39 -25.37 -34.64
C THR A 117 -3.40 -25.52 -35.77
N GLU A 118 -3.98 -24.42 -36.26
CA GLU A 118 -4.88 -24.39 -37.43
C GLU A 118 -4.14 -24.24 -38.78
N LYS A 119 -2.80 -24.21 -38.77
CA LYS A 119 -1.93 -24.31 -39.95
C LYS A 119 -1.38 -25.72 -40.12
#